data_AF-A0A9E4TAZ5-F1
#
_entry.id   AF-A0A9E4TAZ5-F1
#
_cell.length_a   1.000
_cell.length_b   1.000
_cell.length_c   1.000
_cell.angle_alpha   90.00
_cell.angle_beta   90.00
_cell.angle_gamma   90.00
#
_symmetry.space_group_name_H-M   'P 1'
#
loop_
_entity.id
_entity.type
_entity.pdbx_description
1 polymer ?
#
loop_
_entity_poly.entity_id
_entity_poly.type
_entity_poly.pdbx_seq_one_letter_code
_entity_poly.pdbx_strand_id
1 'polypeptide(L)'
;MLAVSDGLGVAPATWYFRGTTDEQWEKHKRWLNHAGQVEFPFSCFLVDSGGQKVLIDTGLGPANMSGVTGGALLGELAAGGVKPEDVDVVFLTHLHVDHCGNVAH
;
A
#
# COMPACT_ATOMS: atom_id res chain seq x y z
N MET A 1 6.78 -5.62 14.87
CA MET A 1 6.07 -4.87 13.81
C MET A 1 6.01 -5.77 12.59
N LEU A 2 4.82 -5.90 12.00
CA LEU A 2 4.57 -6.67 10.78
C LEU A 2 4.22 -5.67 9.67
N ALA A 3 4.96 -5.72 8.56
CA ALA A 3 4.58 -5.01 7.34
C ALA A 3 3.68 -5.91 6.51
N VAL A 4 2.52 -5.40 6.10
CA VAL A 4 1.54 -6.10 5.26
C VAL A 4 1.20 -5.23 4.05
N SER A 5 0.84 -5.85 2.93
CA SER A 5 0.45 -5.12 1.71
C SER A 5 -1.03 -5.27 1.43
N ASP A 6 -1.71 -4.19 1.06
CA ASP A 6 -3.05 -4.29 0.46
C ASP A 6 -3.00 -4.53 -1.04
N GLY A 7 -1.83 -4.37 -1.67
CA GLY A 7 -1.64 -4.61 -3.09
C GLY A 7 -0.62 -3.66 -3.71
N LEU A 8 -0.82 -3.32 -4.98
CA LEU A 8 0.17 -2.60 -5.79
C LEU A 8 -0.49 -1.68 -6.80
N GLY A 9 0.01 -0.45 -6.88
CA GLY A 9 -0.16 0.45 -8.02
C GLY A 9 1.07 0.43 -8.93
N VAL A 10 0.87 0.47 -10.25
CA VAL A 10 1.91 0.49 -11.26
C VAL A 10 1.58 1.59 -12.26
N ALA A 11 2.48 2.58 -12.38
CA ALA A 11 2.28 3.70 -13.29
C ALA A 11 3.61 4.30 -13.74
N PRO A 12 3.63 5.08 -14.85
CA PRO A 12 4.82 5.83 -15.24
C PRO A 12 5.34 6.70 -14.10
N ALA A 13 6.66 6.81 -13.96
CA ALA A 13 7.27 7.58 -12.87
C ALA A 13 6.82 9.06 -12.85
N THR A 14 6.54 9.62 -14.02
CA THR A 14 6.07 10.99 -14.22
C THR A 14 4.68 11.26 -13.64
N TRP A 15 3.89 10.21 -13.37
CA TRP A 15 2.58 10.36 -12.72
C TRP A 15 2.72 10.60 -11.22
N TYR A 16 3.64 9.89 -10.57
CA TYR A 16 3.95 10.03 -9.14
C TYR A 16 4.84 11.25 -8.88
N PHE A 17 5.88 11.43 -9.69
CA PHE A 17 6.85 12.51 -9.57
C PHE A 17 6.59 13.57 -10.62
N ARG A 18 5.50 14.32 -10.42
CA ARG A 18 5.08 15.38 -11.34
C ARG A 18 6.21 16.39 -11.58
N GLY A 19 6.34 16.85 -12.83
CA GLY A 19 7.39 17.77 -13.25
C GLY A 19 8.69 17.11 -13.69
N THR A 20 8.77 15.78 -13.67
CA THR A 20 9.87 15.03 -14.30
C THR A 20 9.53 14.63 -15.74
N THR A 21 10.56 14.23 -16.51
CA THR A 21 10.42 13.67 -17.87
C THR A 21 10.96 12.25 -17.94
N ASP A 22 10.51 11.48 -18.94
CA ASP A 22 11.00 10.11 -19.15
C ASP A 22 12.54 10.08 -19.33
N GLU A 23 13.11 11.07 -20.03
CA GLU A 23 14.57 11.22 -20.19
C GLU A 23 15.29 11.35 -18.85
N GLN A 24 14.72 12.10 -17.89
CA GLN A 24 15.31 12.23 -16.55
C GLN A 24 15.28 10.90 -15.77
N TRP A 25 14.35 10.00 -16.11
CA TRP A 25 14.22 8.67 -15.50
C TRP A 25 15.11 7.61 -16.16
N GLU A 26 15.72 7.88 -17.32
CA GLU A 26 16.63 6.95 -17.99
C GLU A 26 17.83 6.55 -17.11
N LYS A 27 18.37 7.49 -16.33
CA LYS A 27 19.45 7.24 -15.34
C LYS A 27 18.96 6.51 -14.07
N HIS A 28 17.65 6.32 -13.94
CA HIS A 28 16.98 5.75 -12.78
C HIS A 28 16.24 4.44 -13.09
N LYS A 29 16.50 3.82 -14.25
CA LYS A 29 15.89 2.55 -14.69
C LYS A 29 15.93 1.41 -13.67
N ARG A 30 16.92 1.41 -12.76
CA ARG A 30 16.99 0.41 -11.68
C ARG A 30 15.81 0.45 -10.70
N TRP A 31 15.06 1.55 -10.68
CA TRP A 31 13.88 1.76 -9.85
C TRP A 31 12.57 1.55 -10.62
N LEU A 32 12.67 1.21 -11.90
CA LEU A 32 11.54 0.95 -12.78
C LEU A 32 11.45 -0.55 -13.03
N ASN A 33 10.24 -1.05 -13.20
CA ASN A 33 10.03 -2.41 -13.68
C ASN A 33 10.38 -2.53 -15.18
N HIS A 34 10.23 -3.74 -15.73
CA HIS A 34 10.56 -4.02 -17.12
C HIS A 34 9.74 -3.21 -18.16
N ALA A 35 8.61 -2.65 -17.74
CA ALA A 35 7.77 -1.77 -18.56
C ALA A 35 8.13 -0.28 -18.40
N GLY A 36 9.18 0.06 -17.64
CA GLY A 36 9.56 1.45 -17.37
C GLY A 36 8.66 2.16 -16.36
N GLN A 37 7.92 1.41 -15.55
CA GLN A 37 6.95 1.95 -14.59
C GLN A 37 7.46 1.82 -13.15
N VAL A 38 6.96 2.69 -12.27
CA VAL A 38 7.17 2.60 -10.82
C VAL A 38 6.11 1.69 -10.24
N GLU A 39 6.55 0.77 -9.39
CA GLU A 39 5.73 -0.08 -8.53
C GLU A 39 5.57 0.59 -7.17
N PHE A 40 4.32 0.86 -6.78
CA PHE A 40 3.93 1.54 -5.55
C PHE A 40 3.07 0.59 -4.69
N PRO A 41 3.67 -0.11 -3.73
CA PRO A 41 2.93 -1.02 -2.86
C PRO A 41 2.05 -0.25 -1.88
N PHE A 42 0.80 -0.69 -1.70
CA PHE A 42 -0.10 -0.15 -0.69
C PHE A 42 0.23 -0.77 0.67
N SER A 43 1.34 -0.34 1.27
CA SER A 43 1.83 -0.89 2.53
C SER A 43 1.05 -0.38 3.73
N CYS A 44 0.68 -1.29 4.62
CA CYS A 44 0.17 -1.00 5.95
C CYS A 44 1.09 -1.63 7.00
N PHE A 45 1.03 -1.17 8.24
CA PHE A 45 1.91 -1.66 9.31
C PHE A 45 1.12 -2.03 10.55
N LEU A 46 1.29 -3.27 11.02
CA LEU A 46 0.78 -3.69 12.32
C LEU A 46 1.89 -3.56 13.37
N VAL A 47 1.66 -2.70 14.35
CA VAL A 47 2.53 -2.50 15.51
C VAL A 47 1.90 -3.17 16.72
N ASP A 48 2.60 -4.17 17.27
CA ASP A 48 2.24 -4.80 18.54
C ASP A 48 3.15 -4.26 19.64
N SER A 49 2.55 -3.59 20.62
CA SER A 49 3.24 -3.00 21.78
C SER A 49 3.22 -3.92 23.02
N GLY A 50 2.67 -5.13 22.90
CA GLY A 50 2.49 -6.07 24.02
C GLY A 50 1.22 -5.84 24.85
N GLY A 51 0.59 -4.66 24.73
CA GLY A 51 -0.70 -4.35 25.34
C GLY A 51 -1.77 -3.85 24.36
N GLN A 52 -1.36 -3.48 23.14
CA GLN A 52 -2.24 -2.97 22.11
C GLN A 52 -1.65 -3.26 20.72
N LYS A 53 -2.50 -3.71 19.78
CA LYS A 53 -2.19 -3.84 18.35
C LYS A 53 -2.78 -2.66 17.59
N VAL A 54 -1.90 -1.89 16.95
CA VAL A 54 -2.25 -0.73 16.14
C VAL A 54 -1.97 -1.05 14.68
N LEU A 55 -3.00 -0.98 13.84
CA LEU A 55 -2.86 -1.03 12.40
C LEU A 55 -2.71 0.39 11.85
N ILE A 56 -1.61 0.66 11.18
CA ILE A 56 -1.32 1.93 10.50
C ILE A 56 -1.68 1.78 9.04
N ASP A 57 -2.64 2.61 8.61
CA ASP A 57 -3.31 2.58 7.31
C ASP A 57 -4.03 1.26 7.01
N THR A 58 -4.91 1.29 6.02
CA THR A 58 -5.81 0.18 5.68
C THR A 58 -5.85 -0.11 4.19
N GLY A 59 -4.90 0.44 3.42
CA GLY A 59 -4.80 0.16 2.00
C GLY A 59 -5.93 0.76 1.17
N LEU A 60 -6.03 0.29 -0.07
CA LEU A 60 -6.95 0.76 -1.10
C LEU A 60 -8.33 0.10 -1.00
N GLY A 61 -8.45 -1.06 -0.35
CA GLY A 61 -9.68 -1.85 -0.38
C GLY A 61 -9.85 -2.63 -1.69
N PRO A 62 -11.02 -3.24 -1.96
CA PRO A 62 -11.25 -4.17 -3.07
C PRO A 62 -11.32 -3.48 -4.44
N ALA A 63 -10.30 -2.69 -4.79
CA ALA A 63 -10.13 -2.06 -6.09
C ALA A 63 -9.33 -2.99 -7.02
N ASN A 64 -9.84 -3.16 -8.24
CA ASN A 64 -9.14 -3.89 -9.29
C ASN A 64 -9.36 -3.18 -10.63
N MET A 65 -8.35 -2.44 -11.07
CA MET A 65 -8.35 -1.68 -12.32
C MET A 65 -6.99 -1.79 -13.00
N SER A 66 -6.89 -1.37 -14.26
CA SER A 66 -5.64 -1.49 -15.00
C SER A 66 -4.49 -0.78 -14.27
N GLY A 67 -3.47 -1.56 -13.90
CA GLY A 67 -2.29 -1.07 -13.18
C GLY A 67 -2.50 -0.86 -11.67
N VAL A 68 -3.66 -1.17 -11.09
CA VAL A 68 -3.91 -1.00 -9.66
C VAL A 68 -4.71 -2.18 -9.11
N THR A 69 -4.14 -2.86 -8.13
CA THR A 69 -4.78 -3.97 -7.41
C THR A 69 -4.72 -3.69 -5.91
N GLY A 70 -5.85 -3.73 -5.23
CA GLY A 70 -6.00 -3.63 -3.78
C GLY A 70 -6.73 -4.85 -3.19
N GLY A 71 -6.98 -4.82 -1.87
CA GLY A 71 -7.82 -5.80 -1.17
C GLY A 71 -7.07 -7.01 -0.60
N ALA A 72 -5.74 -7.01 -0.61
CA ALA A 72 -4.95 -8.11 -0.06
C ALA A 72 -4.76 -8.02 1.48
N LEU A 73 -5.07 -6.88 2.11
CA LEU A 73 -4.70 -6.59 3.50
C LEU A 73 -5.16 -7.67 4.48
N LEU A 74 -6.42 -8.10 4.40
CA LEU A 74 -6.96 -9.11 5.32
C LEU A 74 -6.29 -10.47 5.13
N GLY A 75 -5.93 -10.82 3.89
CA GLY A 75 -5.17 -12.03 3.58
C GLY A 75 -3.75 -11.97 4.13
N GLU A 76 -3.08 -10.83 3.98
CA GLU A 76 -1.73 -10.61 4.51
C GLU A 76 -1.69 -10.62 6.05
N LEU A 77 -2.68 -10.01 6.71
CA LEU A 77 -2.83 -10.10 8.18
C LEU A 77 -3.02 -11.55 8.62
N ALA A 78 -3.90 -12.29 7.94
CA ALA A 78 -4.13 -13.70 8.24
C ALA A 78 -2.88 -14.57 8.03
N ALA A 79 -2.10 -14.30 6.97
CA ALA A 79 -0.81 -14.96 6.73
C ALA A 79 0.21 -14.66 7.84
N GLY A 80 0.13 -13.47 8.45
CA GLY A 80 0.86 -13.10 9.66
C GLY A 80 0.28 -13.66 10.97
N GLY A 81 -0.78 -14.45 10.91
CA GLY A 81 -1.46 -15.03 12.08
C GLY A 81 -2.31 -14.04 12.88
N VAL A 82 -2.68 -12.91 12.29
CA VAL A 82 -3.46 -11.84 12.92
C VAL A 82 -4.85 -11.80 12.32
N LYS A 83 -5.87 -11.80 13.17
CA LYS A 83 -7.25 -11.59 12.74
C LYS A 83 -7.61 -10.11 12.82
N PRO A 84 -8.56 -9.62 12.03
CA PRO A 84 -9.02 -8.23 12.12
C PRO A 84 -9.50 -7.87 13.52
N GLU A 85 -10.12 -8.80 14.24
CA GLU A 85 -10.62 -8.59 15.61
C GLU A 85 -9.51 -8.46 16.65
N ASP A 86 -8.27 -8.85 16.32
CA ASP A 86 -7.11 -8.66 17.19
C ASP A 86 -6.56 -7.22 17.12
N VAL A 87 -7.04 -6.38 16.19
CA VAL A 87 -6.62 -4.99 16.01
C VAL A 87 -7.45 -4.07 16.91
N ASP A 88 -6.79 -3.42 17.86
CA ASP A 88 -7.45 -2.54 18.83
C ASP A 88 -7.68 -1.13 18.27
N VAL A 89 -6.74 -0.64 17.44
CA VAL A 89 -6.75 0.72 16.90
C VAL A 89 -6.35 0.70 15.44
N VAL A 90 -7.10 1.45 14.63
CA VAL A 90 -6.72 1.82 13.27
C VAL A 90 -6.26 3.28 13.28
N PHE A 91 -5.00 3.50 12.93
CA PHE A 91 -4.41 4.82 12.79
C PHE A 91 -4.21 5.12 11.31
N LEU A 92 -4.92 6.12 10.78
CA LEU A 92 -4.75 6.57 9.40
C LEU A 92 -3.72 7.69 9.37
N THR A 93 -2.69 7.55 8.56
CA THR A 93 -1.67 8.59 8.36
C THR A 93 -2.28 9.84 7.73
N HIS A 94 -3.18 9.63 6.77
CA HIS A 94 -4.01 10.64 6.12
C HIS A 94 -5.21 9.96 5.42
N LEU A 95 -6.03 10.75 4.72
CA LEU A 95 -7.32 10.31 4.18
C LEU A 95 -7.35 10.21 2.64
N HIS A 96 -6.24 9.80 2.03
CA HIS A 96 -6.30 9.34 0.64
C HIS A 96 -6.83 7.90 0.58
N VAL A 97 -7.44 7.55 -0.56
CA VAL A 97 -8.17 6.29 -0.74
C VAL A 97 -7.28 5.06 -0.58
N ASP A 98 -6.00 5.16 -0.92
CA ASP A 98 -4.99 4.10 -0.76
C ASP A 98 -4.55 3.87 0.69
N HIS A 99 -5.02 4.70 1.62
CA HIS A 99 -4.79 4.55 3.06
C HIS A 99 -6.07 4.23 3.83
N CYS A 100 -7.21 4.79 3.41
CA CYS A 100 -8.50 4.63 4.11
C CYS A 100 -9.50 3.73 3.38
N GLY A 101 -9.10 3.05 2.31
CA GLY A 101 -10.00 2.31 1.43
C GLY A 101 -10.86 1.29 2.19
N ASN A 102 -10.25 0.39 2.95
CA ASN A 102 -10.99 -0.61 3.74
C ASN A 102 -11.85 -0.02 4.88
N VAL A 103 -11.66 1.25 5.26
CA VAL A 103 -12.51 1.95 6.25
C VAL A 103 -13.67 2.70 5.59
N ALA A 104 -13.48 3.16 4.36
CA ALA A 104 -14.44 3.97 3.62
C ALA A 104 -15.44 3.16 2.78
N HIS A 105 -15.20 1.86 2.63
CA HIS A 105 -16.09 0.91 1.95
C HIS A 105 -17.14 0.32 2.89
#